data_AF-A0A8C5GSV0-F1
#
_entry.id   AF-A0A8C5GSV0-F1
#
_cell.length_a   1.000
_cell.length_b   1.000
_cell.length_c   1.000
_cell.angle_alpha   90.00
_cell.angle_beta   90.00
_cell.angle_gamma   90.00
#
_symmetry.space_group_name_H-M   'P 1'
#
loop_
_entity.id
_entity.type
_entity.pdbx_description
1 polymer ?
#
loop_
_entity_poly.entity_id
_entity_poly.type
_entity_poly.pdbx_seq_one_letter_code
_entity_poly.pdbx_strand_id
1 'polypeptide(L)'
;MQGRRSTMKVVDMLRYRKELRKQKISLALPRPARTSALRTSVGKEFESLCEEQPIGRKLFHQFLINTNIQYFTAVEFLEEVSTWNFVEDASKEQVKQRILNKFCQPDSTSFLFFLTGKAAETCLQLSDDFDEVKLEQIRDATREFLKGKPFTEYLSSPFFDRFLQWKEYENQRISDKYFYEFRTLGKGGFGEVCAVQVKFTGQMYACKKLDKRRLKKKRGERLALVEKHVLEKVNSLFIVNLAYAYDNKTHLCLVMDLMTGGDLKFHIYHLGKRGLSMERVVFYTAQIITGILHLHSIDIVYRDMKPENVLLDGRGHCRLSDLGLAVELPKGKMVCQKAGTTGYMAPEILKQESYRMSVDWWALGCSIYEMVAARLPFKDFREKVQNDEVTRRTLEDECKFLHGSFDALSKDLITRFLKKRIALRLGCGNEDPRSHMFFQNINLHRLEAGLVEPPWVPKENVVYAKDAGDFRSSSVVNDVVFNDKDETFFQEFSTGAVPIQWQKEMIESGVFEELNPHKT
;
A
#
# COMPACT_ATOMS: atom_id res chain seq x y z
N MET A 1 4.61 -8.60 44.97
CA MET A 1 3.60 -7.68 44.36
C MET A 1 3.67 -7.57 42.83
N GLN A 2 4.28 -8.52 42.10
CA GLN A 2 4.34 -8.50 40.62
C GLN A 2 3.19 -9.25 39.92
N GLY A 3 2.43 -10.11 40.62
CA GLY A 3 1.30 -10.87 40.05
C GLY A 3 -0.02 -10.10 39.90
N ARG A 4 -0.21 -8.95 40.56
CA ARG A 4 -1.46 -8.17 40.51
C ARG A 4 -1.51 -7.11 39.40
N ARG A 5 -0.38 -6.75 38.77
CA ARG A 5 -0.34 -5.76 37.66
C ARG A 5 -0.65 -6.37 36.28
N SER A 6 -0.37 -7.65 36.05
CA SER A 6 -0.72 -8.32 34.77
C SER A 6 -2.20 -8.68 34.68
N THR A 7 -2.84 -9.06 35.78
CA THR A 7 -4.27 -9.38 35.83
C THR A 7 -5.16 -8.16 35.63
N MET A 8 -4.74 -6.98 36.09
CA MET A 8 -5.46 -5.71 35.89
C MET A 8 -5.54 -5.33 34.39
N LYS A 9 -4.43 -5.48 33.63
CA LYS A 9 -4.42 -5.24 32.18
C LYS A 9 -5.31 -6.19 31.39
N VAL A 10 -5.40 -7.47 31.79
CA VAL A 10 -6.25 -8.46 31.12
C VAL A 10 -7.72 -8.20 31.40
N VAL A 11 -8.08 -7.85 32.64
CA VAL A 11 -9.46 -7.50 33.02
C VAL A 11 -9.92 -6.21 32.33
N ASP A 12 -9.06 -5.19 32.23
CA ASP A 12 -9.35 -3.94 31.51
C ASP A 12 -9.49 -4.18 30.00
N MET A 13 -8.64 -5.04 29.41
CA MET A 13 -8.75 -5.42 28.00
C MET A 13 -10.01 -6.24 27.72
N LEU A 14 -10.40 -7.16 28.63
CA LEU A 14 -11.64 -7.92 28.53
C LEU A 14 -12.87 -7.03 28.70
N ARG A 15 -12.82 -6.05 29.61
CA ARG A 15 -13.87 -5.06 29.82
C ARG A 15 -14.02 -4.16 28.59
N TYR A 16 -12.92 -3.66 28.05
CA TYR A 16 -12.88 -2.90 26.80
C TYR A 16 -13.41 -3.70 25.61
N ARG A 17 -13.01 -4.97 25.45
CA ARG A 17 -13.57 -5.89 24.45
C ARG A 17 -15.07 -6.14 24.66
N LYS A 18 -15.55 -6.20 25.90
CA LYS A 18 -16.97 -6.35 26.23
C LYS A 18 -17.78 -5.08 25.94
N GLU A 19 -17.18 -3.91 26.13
CA GLU A 19 -17.74 -2.59 25.78
C GLU A 19 -17.83 -2.43 24.25
N LEU A 20 -16.75 -2.77 23.53
CA LEU A 20 -16.74 -2.87 22.07
C LEU A 20 -17.80 -3.85 21.57
N ARG A 21 -17.92 -5.04 22.17
CA ARG A 21 -18.99 -6.00 21.83
C ARG A 21 -20.39 -5.41 22.05
N LYS A 22 -20.63 -4.66 23.13
CA LYS A 22 -21.92 -3.98 23.35
C LYS A 22 -22.20 -2.90 22.31
N GLN A 23 -21.19 -2.14 21.89
CA GLN A 23 -21.32 -1.17 20.79
C GLN A 23 -21.50 -1.86 19.43
N LYS A 24 -20.89 -3.03 19.23
CA LYS A 24 -21.03 -3.87 18.03
C LYS A 24 -22.37 -4.59 17.94
N ILE A 25 -23.05 -4.88 19.06
CA ILE A 25 -24.39 -5.53 19.07
C ILE A 25 -25.48 -4.67 18.40
N SER A 26 -25.26 -3.36 18.20
CA SER A 26 -26.15 -2.54 17.36
C SER A 26 -25.88 -2.65 15.86
N LEU A 27 -24.85 -3.40 15.45
CA LEU A 27 -24.52 -3.62 14.05
C LEU A 27 -25.33 -4.80 13.53
N ALA A 28 -26.36 -4.51 12.75
CA ALA A 28 -27.02 -5.50 11.92
C ALA A 28 -26.77 -5.13 10.46
N LEU A 29 -26.44 -6.13 9.65
CA LEU A 29 -26.42 -5.91 8.20
C LEU A 29 -27.82 -5.46 7.74
N PRO A 30 -27.89 -4.50 6.81
CA PRO A 30 -29.17 -3.98 6.33
C PRO A 30 -30.03 -5.11 5.73
N ARG A 31 -31.35 -4.99 5.90
CA ARG A 31 -32.30 -5.94 5.31
C ARG A 31 -32.22 -5.87 3.77
N PRO A 32 -32.46 -6.98 3.04
CA PRO A 32 -32.28 -7.04 1.58
C PRO A 32 -33.13 -6.08 0.72
N ALA A 33 -34.04 -5.29 1.30
CA ALA A 33 -35.02 -4.49 0.55
C ALA A 33 -34.42 -3.43 -0.40
N ARG A 34 -33.12 -3.12 -0.28
CA ARG A 34 -32.40 -2.16 -1.16
C ARG A 34 -31.43 -2.80 -2.15
N THR A 35 -31.26 -4.13 -2.14
CA THR A 35 -30.19 -4.80 -2.91
C THR A 35 -30.38 -4.74 -4.43
N SER A 36 -31.59 -4.52 -4.96
CA SER A 36 -31.82 -4.46 -6.41
C SER A 36 -31.11 -3.29 -7.10
N ALA A 37 -31.09 -2.11 -6.45
CA ALA A 37 -30.35 -0.95 -6.96
C ALA A 37 -28.83 -1.17 -6.87
N LEU A 38 -28.33 -1.69 -5.73
CA LEU A 38 -26.90 -2.02 -5.58
C LEU A 38 -26.45 -3.12 -6.54
N ARG A 39 -27.28 -4.13 -6.80
CA ARG A 39 -26.99 -5.21 -7.75
C ARG A 39 -26.75 -4.67 -9.15
N THR A 40 -27.33 -3.52 -9.49
CA THR A 40 -27.08 -2.83 -10.76
C THR A 40 -25.82 -1.96 -10.71
N SER A 41 -25.51 -1.32 -9.56
CA SER A 41 -24.40 -0.37 -9.45
C SER A 41 -23.03 -0.99 -9.17
N VAL A 42 -22.98 -2.17 -8.53
CA VAL A 42 -21.73 -2.83 -8.08
C VAL A 42 -20.93 -3.46 -9.23
N GLY A 43 -21.47 -3.45 -10.45
CA GLY A 43 -20.83 -4.06 -11.62
C GLY A 43 -20.90 -5.59 -11.61
N LYS A 44 -20.29 -6.22 -12.62
CA LYS A 44 -20.26 -7.69 -12.80
C LYS A 44 -18.86 -8.19 -13.20
N GLU A 45 -17.82 -7.47 -12.84
CA GLU A 45 -16.44 -7.83 -13.15
C GLU A 45 -15.90 -8.80 -12.11
N PHE A 46 -15.43 -9.97 -12.56
CA PHE A 46 -14.94 -11.03 -11.68
C PHE A 46 -13.73 -10.58 -10.85
N GLU A 47 -12.75 -9.94 -11.50
CA GLU A 47 -11.56 -9.36 -10.89
C GLU A 47 -11.93 -8.51 -9.67
N SER A 48 -12.80 -7.53 -9.87
CA SER A 48 -13.19 -6.59 -8.83
C SER A 48 -13.95 -7.27 -7.69
N LEU A 49 -14.88 -8.17 -7.99
CA LEU A 49 -15.81 -8.74 -7.00
C LEU A 49 -15.21 -9.92 -6.24
N CYS A 50 -14.44 -10.76 -6.91
CA CYS A 50 -14.02 -12.07 -6.40
C CYS A 50 -12.52 -12.15 -6.11
N GLU A 51 -11.70 -11.19 -6.55
CA GLU A 51 -10.26 -11.22 -6.31
C GLU A 51 -9.76 -9.99 -5.54
N GLU A 52 -10.12 -8.79 -5.98
CA GLU A 52 -9.63 -7.53 -5.41
C GLU A 52 -10.33 -7.17 -4.09
N GLN A 53 -11.65 -7.33 -4.03
CA GLN A 53 -12.47 -7.00 -2.86
C GLN A 53 -12.39 -8.12 -1.80
N PRO A 54 -11.80 -7.89 -0.61
CA PRO A 54 -11.55 -8.93 0.38
C PRO A 54 -12.79 -9.69 0.85
N ILE A 55 -13.90 -9.00 1.12
CA ILE A 55 -15.15 -9.64 1.55
C ILE A 55 -15.78 -10.40 0.38
N GLY A 56 -15.74 -9.83 -0.82
CA GLY A 56 -16.25 -10.48 -2.03
C GLY A 56 -15.49 -11.77 -2.36
N ARG A 57 -14.15 -11.74 -2.33
CA ARG A 57 -13.28 -12.92 -2.44
C ARG A 57 -13.60 -13.96 -1.38
N LYS A 58 -13.75 -13.56 -0.12
CA LYS A 58 -14.05 -14.47 0.98
C LYS A 58 -15.41 -15.15 0.83
N LEU A 59 -16.45 -14.40 0.46
CA LEU A 59 -17.78 -14.95 0.20
C LEU A 59 -17.82 -15.84 -1.05
N PHE A 60 -17.05 -15.49 -2.08
CA PHE A 60 -16.90 -16.33 -3.27
C PHE A 60 -16.19 -17.64 -2.94
N HIS A 61 -15.09 -17.61 -2.20
CA HIS A 61 -14.41 -18.83 -1.71
C HIS A 61 -15.36 -19.70 -0.87
N GLN A 62 -16.13 -19.10 0.05
CA GLN A 62 -17.15 -19.83 0.82
C GLN A 62 -18.20 -20.46 -0.09
N PHE A 63 -18.66 -19.76 -1.13
CA PHE A 63 -19.56 -20.34 -2.13
C PHE A 63 -18.94 -21.54 -2.84
N LEU A 64 -17.70 -21.42 -3.34
CA LEU A 64 -17.02 -22.48 -4.10
C LEU A 64 -16.87 -23.76 -3.26
N ILE A 65 -16.39 -23.63 -2.02
CA ILE A 65 -16.18 -24.76 -1.08
C ILE A 65 -17.49 -25.49 -0.77
N ASN A 66 -18.62 -24.78 -0.68
CA ASN A 66 -19.91 -25.36 -0.26
C ASN A 66 -20.81 -25.83 -1.42
N THR A 67 -20.44 -25.58 -2.68
CA THR A 67 -21.35 -25.79 -3.82
C THR A 67 -20.94 -26.98 -4.69
N ASN A 68 -19.66 -27.11 -5.05
CA ASN A 68 -19.22 -28.13 -6.00
C ASN A 68 -17.78 -28.54 -5.73
N ILE A 69 -17.51 -29.85 -5.74
CA ILE A 69 -16.17 -30.40 -5.49
C ILE A 69 -15.13 -29.89 -6.49
N GLN A 70 -15.49 -29.70 -7.77
CA GLN A 70 -14.60 -29.17 -8.80
C GLN A 70 -14.24 -27.70 -8.54
N TYR A 71 -15.16 -26.93 -7.95
CA TYR A 71 -14.90 -25.54 -7.57
C TYR A 71 -13.94 -25.49 -6.38
N PHE A 72 -14.14 -26.36 -5.39
CA PHE A 72 -13.22 -26.53 -4.27
C PHE A 72 -11.81 -26.91 -4.74
N THR A 73 -11.70 -27.92 -5.61
CA THR A 73 -10.41 -28.35 -6.18
C THR A 73 -9.70 -27.22 -6.91
N ALA A 74 -10.42 -26.39 -7.68
CA ALA A 74 -9.84 -25.23 -8.36
C ALA A 74 -9.23 -24.21 -7.37
N VAL A 75 -9.92 -23.91 -6.26
CA VAL A 75 -9.39 -23.00 -5.23
C VAL A 75 -8.16 -23.60 -4.55
N GLU A 76 -8.24 -24.88 -4.17
CA GLU A 76 -7.16 -25.57 -3.48
C GLU A 76 -5.88 -25.62 -4.34
N PHE A 77 -6.03 -25.83 -5.65
CA PHE A 77 -4.92 -25.75 -6.60
C PHE A 77 -4.28 -24.35 -6.62
N LEU A 78 -5.08 -23.29 -6.75
CA LEU A 78 -4.57 -21.92 -6.77
C LEU A 78 -3.84 -21.53 -5.46
N GLU A 79 -4.31 -22.04 -4.31
CA GLU A 79 -3.67 -21.83 -3.01
C GLU A 79 -2.34 -22.58 -2.88
N GLU A 80 -2.24 -23.82 -3.36
CA GLU A 80 -0.97 -24.58 -3.38
C GLU A 80 0.04 -23.97 -4.36
N VAL A 81 -0.39 -23.51 -5.55
CA VAL A 81 0.48 -22.77 -6.48
C VAL A 81 0.99 -21.47 -5.85
N SER A 82 0.11 -20.73 -5.16
CA SER A 82 0.52 -19.54 -4.42
C SER A 82 1.53 -19.87 -3.33
N THR A 83 1.31 -20.96 -2.60
CA THR A 83 2.24 -21.46 -1.56
C THR A 83 3.61 -21.77 -2.17
N TRP A 84 3.64 -22.45 -3.32
CA TRP A 84 4.87 -22.78 -4.03
C TRP A 84 5.72 -21.54 -4.39
N ASN A 85 5.06 -20.43 -4.76
CA ASN A 85 5.73 -19.16 -5.05
C ASN A 85 6.37 -18.49 -3.80
N PHE A 86 5.90 -18.80 -2.60
CA PHE A 86 6.34 -18.14 -1.36
C PHE A 86 7.27 -18.96 -0.47
N VAL A 87 7.27 -20.29 -0.61
CA VAL A 87 8.13 -21.16 0.20
C VAL A 87 9.61 -21.00 -0.18
N GLU A 88 10.48 -21.22 0.80
CA GLU A 88 11.93 -21.20 0.61
C GLU A 88 12.39 -22.37 -0.28
N ASP A 89 13.55 -22.21 -0.93
CA ASP A 89 14.02 -23.17 -1.95
C ASP A 89 14.15 -24.61 -1.42
N ALA A 90 14.46 -24.79 -0.14
CA ALA A 90 14.52 -26.11 0.50
C ALA A 90 13.17 -26.86 0.52
N SER A 91 12.05 -26.13 0.54
CA SER A 91 10.69 -26.68 0.61
C SER A 91 9.94 -26.64 -0.72
N LYS A 92 10.45 -25.92 -1.73
CA LYS A 92 9.81 -25.79 -3.04
C LYS A 92 9.58 -27.13 -3.72
N GLU A 93 10.57 -28.03 -3.70
CA GLU A 93 10.43 -29.34 -4.35
C GLU A 93 9.32 -30.18 -3.68
N GLN A 94 9.18 -30.11 -2.36
CA GLN A 94 8.10 -30.81 -1.65
C GLN A 94 6.72 -30.29 -2.07
N VAL A 95 6.54 -28.97 -2.12
CA VAL A 95 5.26 -28.38 -2.55
C VAL A 95 4.96 -28.71 -4.01
N LYS A 96 5.98 -28.63 -4.89
CA LYS A 96 5.87 -29.03 -6.30
C LYS A 96 5.37 -30.48 -6.44
N GLN A 97 5.98 -31.43 -5.73
CA GLN A 97 5.54 -32.82 -5.77
C GLN A 97 4.11 -33.00 -5.28
N ARG A 98 3.66 -32.24 -4.26
CA ARG A 98 2.25 -32.24 -3.84
C ARG A 98 1.32 -31.74 -4.93
N ILE A 99 1.66 -30.64 -5.61
CA ILE A 99 0.85 -30.09 -6.71
C ILE A 99 0.69 -31.15 -7.81
N LEU A 100 1.80 -31.74 -8.26
CA LEU A 100 1.79 -32.74 -9.33
C LEU A 100 0.95 -33.96 -8.97
N ASN A 101 1.21 -34.56 -7.80
CA ASN A 101 0.52 -35.78 -7.39
C ASN A 101 -0.97 -35.56 -7.12
N LYS A 102 -1.34 -34.39 -6.60
CA LYS A 102 -2.72 -34.11 -6.21
C LYS A 102 -3.58 -33.61 -7.37
N PHE A 103 -3.05 -32.77 -8.25
CA PHE A 103 -3.87 -32.06 -9.24
C PHE A 103 -3.62 -32.51 -10.68
N CYS A 104 -2.45 -33.08 -10.99
CA CYS A 104 -2.04 -33.43 -12.36
C CYS A 104 -2.11 -34.93 -12.67
N GLN A 105 -2.38 -35.78 -11.67
CA GLN A 105 -2.50 -37.23 -11.86
C GLN A 105 -3.96 -37.64 -12.15
N PRO A 106 -4.27 -38.32 -13.27
CA PRO A 106 -5.65 -38.67 -13.66
C PRO A 106 -6.42 -39.55 -12.67
N ASP A 107 -5.71 -40.34 -11.88
CA ASP A 107 -6.26 -41.21 -10.83
C ASP A 107 -6.51 -40.48 -9.50
N SER A 108 -6.05 -39.23 -9.37
CA SER A 108 -6.33 -38.41 -8.19
C SER A 108 -7.79 -37.95 -8.15
N THR A 109 -8.38 -38.01 -6.96
CA THR A 109 -9.71 -37.44 -6.70
C THR A 109 -9.77 -35.92 -6.86
N SER A 110 -8.61 -35.26 -6.78
CA SER A 110 -8.43 -33.81 -6.95
C SER A 110 -7.86 -33.45 -8.32
N PHE A 111 -7.89 -34.37 -9.29
CA PHE A 111 -7.50 -34.06 -10.66
C PHE A 111 -8.37 -32.92 -11.22
N LEU A 112 -7.76 -32.03 -12.01
CA LEU A 112 -8.39 -30.83 -12.54
C LEU A 112 -9.32 -31.14 -13.73
N PHE A 113 -10.38 -31.93 -13.51
CA PHE A 113 -11.33 -32.38 -14.55
C PHE A 113 -12.09 -31.24 -15.25
N PHE A 114 -12.09 -30.05 -14.67
CA PHE A 114 -12.71 -28.87 -15.27
C PHE A 114 -11.87 -28.24 -16.40
N LEU A 115 -10.58 -28.59 -16.51
CA LEU A 115 -9.75 -28.12 -17.60
C LEU A 115 -10.13 -28.80 -18.92
N THR A 116 -10.05 -28.06 -20.02
CA THR A 116 -10.38 -28.56 -21.37
C THR A 116 -9.34 -28.13 -22.40
N GLY A 117 -9.30 -28.83 -23.54
CA GLY A 117 -8.39 -28.54 -24.65
C GLY A 117 -6.93 -28.53 -24.23
N LYS A 118 -6.17 -27.55 -24.72
CA LYS A 118 -4.73 -27.43 -24.49
C LYS A 118 -4.35 -27.42 -23.00
N ALA A 119 -5.14 -26.78 -22.14
CA ALA A 119 -4.83 -26.71 -20.71
C ALA A 119 -4.90 -28.08 -20.02
N ALA A 120 -5.82 -28.95 -20.45
CA ALA A 120 -5.91 -30.32 -19.95
C ALA A 120 -4.72 -31.17 -20.42
N GLU A 121 -4.32 -31.02 -21.68
CA GLU A 121 -3.12 -31.66 -22.23
C GLU A 121 -1.85 -31.21 -21.49
N THR A 122 -1.69 -29.89 -21.26
CA THR A 122 -0.59 -29.33 -20.48
C THR A 122 -0.57 -29.87 -19.04
N CYS A 123 -1.74 -30.02 -18.41
CA CYS A 123 -1.85 -30.57 -17.05
C CYS A 123 -1.32 -32.01 -16.96
N LEU A 124 -1.67 -32.86 -17.94
CA LEU A 124 -1.17 -34.23 -18.01
C LEU A 124 0.36 -34.27 -18.22
N GLN A 125 0.87 -33.43 -19.13
CA GLN A 125 2.29 -33.36 -19.45
C GLN A 125 3.15 -32.74 -18.33
N LEU A 126 2.56 -31.92 -17.45
CA LEU A 126 3.30 -31.28 -16.35
C LEU A 126 3.87 -32.31 -15.37
N SER A 127 3.24 -33.49 -15.28
CA SER A 127 3.72 -34.58 -14.42
C SER A 127 5.05 -35.18 -14.88
N ASP A 128 5.33 -35.15 -16.19
CA ASP A 128 6.54 -35.71 -16.80
C ASP A 128 7.68 -34.66 -16.90
N ASP A 129 7.33 -33.40 -17.16
CA ASP A 129 8.28 -32.30 -17.39
C ASP A 129 7.75 -30.98 -16.80
N PHE A 130 8.10 -30.75 -15.53
CA PHE A 130 7.68 -29.56 -14.78
C PHE A 130 8.34 -28.30 -15.36
N ASP A 131 7.49 -27.36 -15.73
CA ASP A 131 7.87 -26.06 -16.30
C ASP A 131 6.98 -24.98 -15.65
N GLU A 132 7.61 -23.94 -15.11
CA GLU A 132 6.92 -22.81 -14.47
C GLU A 132 5.93 -22.13 -15.43
N VAL A 133 6.27 -22.04 -16.71
CA VAL A 133 5.42 -21.46 -17.76
C VAL A 133 4.17 -22.33 -17.97
N LYS A 134 4.32 -23.66 -17.95
CA LYS A 134 3.19 -24.58 -18.06
C LYS A 134 2.30 -24.52 -16.82
N LEU A 135 2.88 -24.42 -15.62
CA LEU A 135 2.13 -24.25 -14.37
C LEU A 135 1.31 -22.96 -14.39
N GLU A 136 1.90 -21.86 -14.88
CA GLU A 136 1.22 -20.58 -15.05
C GLU A 136 0.04 -20.68 -16.03
N GLN A 137 0.20 -21.39 -17.15
CA GLN A 137 -0.91 -21.62 -18.10
C GLN A 137 -2.08 -22.39 -17.46
N ILE A 138 -1.79 -23.37 -16.60
CA ILE A 138 -2.82 -24.13 -15.87
C ILE A 138 -3.49 -23.25 -14.83
N ARG A 139 -2.72 -22.40 -14.13
CA ARG A 139 -3.24 -21.39 -13.20
C ARG A 139 -4.20 -20.43 -13.88
N ASP A 140 -3.81 -19.89 -15.03
CA ASP A 140 -4.64 -18.96 -15.80
C ASP A 140 -5.89 -19.64 -16.36
N ALA A 141 -5.78 -20.87 -16.87
CA ALA A 141 -6.94 -21.65 -17.31
C ALA A 141 -7.91 -21.98 -16.16
N THR A 142 -7.39 -22.27 -14.96
CA THR A 142 -8.19 -22.47 -13.75
C THR A 142 -8.93 -21.19 -13.35
N ARG A 143 -8.27 -20.04 -13.46
CA ARG A 143 -8.88 -18.73 -13.22
C ARG A 143 -9.99 -18.43 -14.23
N GLU A 144 -9.79 -18.72 -15.52
CA GLU A 144 -10.82 -18.59 -16.55
C GLU A 144 -12.01 -19.53 -16.33
N PHE A 145 -11.79 -20.75 -15.82
CA PHE A 145 -12.86 -21.62 -15.39
C PHE A 145 -13.72 -20.97 -14.29
N LEU A 146 -13.09 -20.42 -13.25
CA LEU A 146 -13.80 -19.75 -12.14
C LEU A 146 -14.61 -18.53 -12.59
N LYS A 147 -14.13 -17.78 -13.58
CA LYS A 147 -14.83 -16.65 -14.20
C LYS A 147 -16.10 -17.02 -14.96
N GLY A 148 -16.21 -18.27 -15.41
CA GLY A 148 -17.32 -18.74 -16.23
C GLY A 148 -18.55 -19.11 -15.41
N LYS A 149 -18.89 -20.41 -15.45
CA LYS A 149 -20.06 -20.96 -14.76
C LYS A 149 -20.04 -20.74 -13.23
N PRO A 150 -18.93 -20.95 -12.51
CA PRO A 150 -18.90 -20.77 -11.05
C PRO A 150 -19.26 -19.34 -10.63
N PHE A 151 -18.71 -18.34 -11.32
CA PHE A 151 -19.04 -16.93 -11.07
C PHE A 151 -20.51 -16.61 -11.38
N THR A 152 -21.05 -17.12 -12.48
CA THR A 152 -22.47 -16.91 -12.83
C THR A 152 -23.43 -17.49 -11.78
N GLU A 153 -23.11 -18.67 -11.26
CA GLU A 153 -23.86 -19.30 -10.16
C GLU A 153 -23.71 -18.51 -8.86
N TYR A 154 -22.50 -18.02 -8.55
CA TYR A 154 -22.25 -17.15 -7.39
C TYR A 154 -23.14 -15.91 -7.41
N LEU A 155 -23.23 -15.19 -8.54
CA LEU A 155 -24.07 -13.99 -8.69
C LEU A 155 -25.57 -14.25 -8.46
N SER A 156 -26.00 -15.50 -8.58
CA SER A 156 -27.39 -15.93 -8.33
C SER A 156 -27.57 -16.55 -6.94
N SER A 157 -26.51 -16.67 -6.16
CA SER A 157 -26.50 -17.35 -4.86
C SER A 157 -26.79 -16.40 -3.69
N PRO A 158 -27.24 -16.93 -2.53
CA PRO A 158 -27.36 -16.16 -1.29
C PRO A 158 -26.04 -15.54 -0.80
N PHE A 159 -24.88 -16.08 -1.21
CA PHE A 159 -23.57 -15.51 -0.86
C PHE A 159 -23.35 -14.15 -1.51
N PHE A 160 -23.81 -13.97 -2.76
CA PHE A 160 -23.73 -12.67 -3.41
C PHE A 160 -24.75 -11.68 -2.83
N ASP A 161 -25.94 -12.14 -2.44
CA ASP A 161 -26.88 -11.27 -1.72
C ASP A 161 -26.29 -10.80 -0.39
N ARG A 162 -25.55 -11.67 0.31
CA ARG A 162 -24.78 -11.29 1.51
C ARG A 162 -23.69 -10.28 1.19
N PHE A 163 -22.96 -10.42 0.09
CA PHE A 163 -21.99 -9.43 -0.37
C PHE A 163 -22.65 -8.06 -0.60
N LEU A 164 -23.83 -8.01 -1.23
CA LEU A 164 -24.58 -6.76 -1.42
C LEU A 164 -24.99 -6.10 -0.10
N GLN A 165 -25.31 -6.87 0.94
CA GLN A 165 -25.56 -6.32 2.27
C GLN A 165 -24.30 -5.67 2.88
N TRP A 166 -23.13 -6.27 2.67
CA TRP A 166 -21.85 -5.68 3.06
C TRP A 166 -21.54 -4.39 2.29
N LYS A 167 -21.84 -4.35 0.98
CA LYS A 167 -21.68 -3.14 0.17
C LYS A 167 -22.59 -1.99 0.62
N GLU A 168 -23.83 -2.27 1.02
CA GLU A 168 -24.70 -1.25 1.61
C GLU A 168 -24.17 -0.76 2.96
N TYR A 169 -23.56 -1.64 3.76
CA TYR A 169 -22.91 -1.27 5.02
C TYR A 169 -21.66 -0.40 4.81
N GLU A 170 -20.85 -0.72 3.79
CA GLU A 170 -19.69 0.05 3.36
C GLU A 170 -20.06 1.47 2.90
N ASN A 171 -21.17 1.63 2.18
CA ASN A 171 -21.66 2.90 1.62
C ASN A 171 -22.28 3.85 2.66
N GLN A 172 -22.23 3.52 3.94
CA GLN A 172 -22.76 4.39 4.99
C GLN A 172 -21.93 5.68 5.11
N ARG A 173 -22.62 6.78 5.46
CA ARG A 173 -21.96 8.07 5.62
C ARG A 173 -20.94 8.04 6.77
N ILE A 174 -19.68 8.35 6.43
CA ILE A 174 -18.59 8.49 7.40
C ILE A 174 -18.54 9.93 7.93
N SER A 175 -18.26 10.09 9.22
CA SER A 175 -18.08 11.38 9.90
C SER A 175 -17.11 11.24 11.06
N ASP A 176 -16.75 12.37 11.69
CA ASP A 176 -15.91 12.42 12.89
C ASP A 176 -16.44 11.55 14.05
N LYS A 177 -17.76 11.35 14.13
CA LYS A 177 -18.39 10.47 15.13
C LYS A 177 -17.99 8.99 15.00
N TYR A 178 -17.44 8.57 13.87
CA TYR A 178 -17.00 7.20 13.61
C TYR A 178 -15.68 6.85 14.33
N PHE A 179 -14.94 7.87 14.80
CA PHE A 179 -13.59 7.72 15.32
C PHE A 179 -13.44 8.22 16.77
N TYR A 180 -12.56 7.60 17.54
CA TYR A 180 -11.93 8.20 18.71
C TYR A 180 -10.62 8.87 18.27
N GLU A 181 -10.41 10.13 18.64
CA GLU A 181 -9.17 10.86 18.35
C GLU A 181 -8.18 10.77 19.52
N PHE A 182 -6.90 10.57 19.19
CA PHE A 182 -5.78 10.48 20.12
C PHE A 182 -4.73 11.55 19.77
N ARG A 183 -3.50 11.37 20.28
CA ARG A 183 -2.41 12.35 20.15
C ARG A 183 -2.09 12.74 18.71
N THR A 184 -1.65 13.98 18.54
CA THR A 184 -1.01 14.47 17.31
C THR A 184 0.32 13.76 17.08
N LEU A 185 0.52 13.28 15.86
CA LEU A 185 1.72 12.59 15.36
C LEU A 185 2.66 13.55 14.61
N GLY A 186 2.10 14.56 13.95
CA GLY A 186 2.88 15.56 13.22
C GLY A 186 2.04 16.78 12.79
N LYS A 187 2.71 17.88 12.41
CA LYS A 187 2.06 19.06 11.82
C LYS A 187 2.64 19.34 10.44
N GLY A 188 1.76 19.63 9.49
CA GLY A 188 2.10 19.90 8.09
C GLY A 188 1.66 21.29 7.62
N GLY A 189 1.89 21.57 6.34
CA GLY A 189 1.62 22.87 5.74
C GLY A 189 0.15 23.28 5.74
N PHE A 190 -0.76 22.32 5.60
CA PHE A 190 -2.22 22.51 5.54
C PHE A 190 -2.96 21.92 6.73
N GLY A 191 -2.28 21.10 7.54
CA GLY A 191 -2.95 20.30 8.55
C GLY A 191 -2.11 19.91 9.75
N GLU A 192 -2.69 19.00 10.51
CA GLU A 192 -1.98 18.13 11.42
C GLU A 192 -2.37 16.67 11.13
N VAL A 193 -1.56 15.75 11.63
CA VAL A 193 -1.83 14.31 11.59
C VAL A 193 -2.00 13.85 13.02
N CYS A 194 -3.10 13.18 13.36
CA CYS A 194 -3.33 12.57 14.67
C CYS A 194 -3.57 11.07 14.55
N ALA A 195 -3.35 10.31 15.63
CA ALA A 195 -3.81 8.93 15.69
C ALA A 195 -5.33 8.90 15.93
N VAL A 196 -6.04 8.02 15.24
CA VAL A 196 -7.47 7.79 15.44
C VAL A 196 -7.76 6.30 15.54
N GLN A 197 -8.86 5.95 16.19
CA GLN A 197 -9.36 4.58 16.28
C GLN A 197 -10.79 4.51 15.78
N VAL A 198 -11.09 3.57 14.90
CA VAL A 198 -12.47 3.28 14.49
C VAL A 198 -13.22 2.66 15.67
N LYS A 199 -14.36 3.25 16.05
CA LYS A 199 -15.02 2.93 17.33
C LYS A 199 -15.46 1.48 17.48
N PHE A 200 -15.97 0.88 16.40
CA PHE A 200 -16.60 -0.45 16.48
C PHE A 200 -15.65 -1.57 16.06
N THR A 201 -14.65 -1.34 15.21
CA THR A 201 -13.62 -2.34 14.89
C THR A 201 -12.45 -2.30 15.86
N GLY A 202 -12.18 -1.14 16.48
CA GLY A 202 -10.98 -0.90 17.28
C GLY A 202 -9.71 -0.68 16.44
N GLN A 203 -9.83 -0.62 15.10
CA GLN A 203 -8.68 -0.45 14.21
C GLN A 203 -8.05 0.94 14.37
N MET A 204 -6.72 0.97 14.48
CA MET A 204 -5.94 2.19 14.61
C MET A 204 -5.49 2.71 13.24
N TYR A 205 -5.58 4.02 13.04
CA TYR A 205 -5.17 4.74 11.83
C TYR A 205 -4.47 6.06 12.17
N ALA A 206 -3.85 6.67 11.17
CA ALA A 206 -3.49 8.08 11.17
C ALA A 206 -4.58 8.88 10.44
N CYS A 207 -4.96 10.05 10.96
CA CYS A 207 -5.88 10.98 10.32
C CYS A 207 -5.15 12.28 9.97
N LYS A 208 -4.93 12.52 8.67
CA LYS A 208 -4.41 13.78 8.14
C LYS A 208 -5.58 14.76 8.01
N LYS A 209 -5.62 15.73 8.93
CA LYS A 209 -6.67 16.76 9.03
C LYS A 209 -6.20 18.03 8.33
N LEU A 210 -6.76 18.35 7.17
CA LEU A 210 -6.46 19.56 6.39
C LEU A 210 -7.47 20.67 6.75
N ASP A 211 -6.99 21.79 7.30
CA ASP A 211 -7.84 22.91 7.66
C ASP A 211 -8.41 23.59 6.39
N LYS A 212 -9.74 23.62 6.26
CA LYS A 212 -10.43 24.12 5.06
C LYS A 212 -10.07 25.57 4.73
N ARG A 213 -9.95 26.43 5.74
CA ARG A 213 -9.64 27.86 5.54
C ARG A 213 -8.19 28.06 5.12
N ARG A 214 -7.27 27.32 5.73
CA ARG A 214 -5.85 27.33 5.36
C ARG A 214 -5.62 26.76 3.97
N LEU A 215 -6.36 25.71 3.60
CA LEU A 215 -6.31 25.12 2.27
C LEU A 215 -6.70 26.14 1.20
N LYS A 216 -7.84 26.82 1.39
CA LYS A 216 -8.32 27.88 0.50
C LYS A 216 -7.36 29.07 0.41
N LYS A 217 -6.87 29.55 1.56
CA LYS A 217 -5.91 30.68 1.61
C LYS A 217 -4.63 30.38 0.81
N LYS A 218 -4.19 29.12 0.80
CA LYS A 218 -2.97 28.67 0.12
C LYS A 218 -3.20 28.11 -1.29
N ARG A 219 -4.45 28.09 -1.77
CA ARG A 219 -4.84 27.48 -3.06
C ARG A 219 -4.41 26.00 -3.18
N GLY A 220 -4.56 25.26 -2.08
CA GLY A 220 -4.11 23.87 -1.95
C GLY A 220 -5.14 22.81 -2.35
N GLU A 221 -6.32 23.19 -2.82
CA GLU A 221 -7.46 22.33 -3.12
C GLU A 221 -7.08 21.23 -4.12
N ARG A 222 -6.38 21.61 -5.21
CA ARG A 222 -5.91 20.66 -6.23
C ARG A 222 -4.94 19.62 -5.66
N LEU A 223 -4.03 20.02 -4.78
CA LEU A 223 -3.05 19.09 -4.18
C LEU A 223 -3.75 18.09 -3.26
N ALA A 224 -4.75 18.55 -2.49
CA ALA A 224 -5.54 17.69 -1.62
C ALA A 224 -6.37 16.67 -2.41
N LEU A 225 -7.01 17.08 -3.51
CA LEU A 225 -7.75 16.16 -4.39
C LEU A 225 -6.83 15.15 -5.08
N VAL A 226 -5.67 15.60 -5.58
CA VAL A 226 -4.68 14.69 -6.20
C VAL A 226 -4.22 13.64 -5.19
N GLU A 227 -3.84 14.05 -3.98
CA GLU A 227 -3.42 13.11 -2.93
C GLU A 227 -4.53 12.09 -2.63
N LYS A 228 -5.76 12.57 -2.42
CA LYS A 228 -6.93 11.74 -2.12
C LYS A 228 -7.23 10.75 -3.25
N HIS A 229 -7.30 11.22 -4.49
CA HIS A 229 -7.62 10.40 -5.67
C HIS A 229 -6.56 9.33 -5.96
N VAL A 230 -5.28 9.68 -5.82
CA VAL A 230 -4.20 8.71 -5.98
C VAL A 230 -4.27 7.64 -4.87
N LEU A 231 -4.48 8.05 -3.62
CA LEU A 231 -4.58 7.12 -2.49
C LEU A 231 -5.81 6.20 -2.55
N GLU A 232 -6.91 6.63 -3.20
CA GLU A 232 -8.07 5.77 -3.44
C GLU A 232 -7.81 4.67 -4.48
N LYS A 233 -6.92 4.93 -5.44
CA LYS A 233 -6.56 3.97 -6.51
C LYS A 233 -5.49 2.98 -6.08
N VAL A 234 -4.61 3.39 -5.17
CA VAL A 234 -3.47 2.58 -4.74
C VAL A 234 -3.92 1.53 -3.73
N ASN A 235 -3.46 0.29 -3.93
CA ASN A 235 -3.57 -0.80 -2.96
C ASN A 235 -2.25 -1.56 -2.94
N SER A 236 -1.35 -1.14 -2.04
CA SER A 236 0.01 -1.68 -1.97
C SER A 236 0.50 -1.77 -0.53
N LEU A 237 1.32 -2.79 -0.23
CA LEU A 237 2.01 -2.92 1.05
C LEU A 237 3.14 -1.91 1.23
N PHE A 238 3.54 -1.21 0.16
CA PHE A 238 4.70 -0.31 0.14
C PHE A 238 4.31 1.16 -0.06
N ILE A 239 3.01 1.45 -0.01
CA ILE A 239 2.45 2.80 -0.03
C ILE A 239 1.41 2.87 1.09
N VAL A 240 1.29 4.02 1.75
CA VAL A 240 0.21 4.22 2.73
C VAL A 240 -1.14 4.12 2.02
N ASN A 241 -2.03 3.28 2.52
CA ASN A 241 -3.37 3.12 1.97
C ASN A 241 -4.34 4.05 2.68
N LEU A 242 -5.32 4.56 1.92
CA LEU A 242 -6.44 5.33 2.45
C LEU A 242 -7.58 4.37 2.80
N ALA A 243 -8.08 4.48 4.02
CA ALA A 243 -9.25 3.72 4.48
C ALA A 243 -10.53 4.57 4.45
N TYR A 244 -10.43 5.88 4.73
CA TYR A 244 -11.59 6.78 4.71
C TYR A 244 -11.22 8.19 4.26
N ALA A 245 -12.10 8.82 3.49
CA ALA A 245 -12.06 10.26 3.21
C ALA A 245 -13.40 10.90 3.60
N TYR A 246 -13.34 11.91 4.48
CA TYR A 246 -14.54 12.62 4.92
C TYR A 246 -14.21 14.08 5.26
N ASP A 247 -15.23 14.90 5.44
CA ASP A 247 -15.11 16.26 5.91
C ASP A 247 -15.95 16.51 7.16
N ASN A 248 -15.58 17.54 7.90
CA ASN A 248 -16.39 18.11 8.96
C ASN A 248 -16.45 19.64 8.79
N LYS A 249 -16.98 20.34 9.80
CA LYS A 249 -17.15 21.80 9.74
C LYS A 249 -15.86 22.57 9.43
N THR A 250 -14.70 22.07 9.83
CA THR A 250 -13.44 22.81 9.79
C THR A 250 -12.33 22.13 8.98
N HIS A 251 -12.40 20.81 8.78
CA HIS A 251 -11.34 20.03 8.18
C HIS A 251 -11.84 19.09 7.08
N LEU A 252 -10.96 18.82 6.12
CA LEU A 252 -10.98 17.63 5.29
C LEU A 252 -10.07 16.58 5.93
N CYS A 253 -10.49 15.32 5.97
CA CYS A 253 -9.82 14.27 6.71
C CYS A 253 -9.51 13.08 5.80
N LEU A 254 -8.24 12.68 5.76
CA LEU A 254 -7.79 11.42 5.16
C LEU A 254 -7.36 10.47 6.28
N VAL A 255 -8.07 9.36 6.43
CA VAL A 255 -7.77 8.31 7.41
C VAL A 255 -7.00 7.20 6.69
N MET A 256 -5.76 6.99 7.08
CA MET A 256 -4.78 6.17 6.37
C MET A 256 -3.96 5.31 7.33
N ASP A 257 -3.19 4.38 6.77
CA ASP A 257 -2.28 3.49 7.51
C ASP A 257 -1.49 4.23 8.60
N LEU A 258 -1.51 3.69 9.83
CA LEU A 258 -0.76 4.26 10.95
C LEU A 258 0.70 3.80 10.94
N MET A 259 1.60 4.74 10.63
CA MET A 259 3.04 4.49 10.56
C MET A 259 3.75 4.94 11.85
N THR A 260 3.96 4.02 12.80
CA THR A 260 4.48 4.34 14.14
C THR A 260 6.01 4.37 14.26
N GLY A 261 6.73 3.87 13.25
CA GLY A 261 8.19 3.77 13.24
C GLY A 261 8.92 5.05 12.83
N GLY A 262 8.21 6.14 12.53
CA GLY A 262 8.79 7.42 12.11
C GLY A 262 9.24 7.44 10.64
N ASP A 263 9.74 8.58 10.17
CA ASP A 263 10.24 8.77 8.80
C ASP A 263 11.73 8.42 8.67
N LEU A 264 12.18 7.99 7.48
CA LEU A 264 13.57 7.61 7.25
C LEU A 264 14.56 8.76 7.49
N LYS A 265 14.17 10.03 7.33
CA LYS A 265 15.07 11.14 7.69
C LYS A 265 15.35 11.16 9.19
N PHE A 266 14.36 10.90 10.05
CA PHE A 266 14.60 10.73 11.47
C PHE A 266 15.61 9.61 11.74
N HIS A 267 15.46 8.47 11.06
CA HIS A 267 16.39 7.33 11.15
C HIS A 267 17.81 7.68 10.71
N ILE A 268 17.98 8.39 9.60
CA ILE A 268 19.29 8.74 9.04
C ILE A 268 20.04 9.73 9.94
N TYR A 269 19.35 10.69 10.53
CA TYR A 269 20.01 11.86 11.16
C TYR A 269 19.95 11.90 12.68
N HIS A 270 18.96 11.24 13.30
CA HIS A 270 18.69 11.35 14.73
C HIS A 270 18.76 10.00 15.45
N LEU A 271 18.66 8.87 14.73
CA LEU A 271 18.75 7.55 15.34
C LEU A 271 20.19 7.02 15.32
N GLY A 272 20.92 7.23 16.40
CA GLY A 272 22.28 6.70 16.56
C GLY A 272 23.32 7.43 15.71
N LYS A 273 24.27 6.68 15.11
CA LYS A 273 25.26 7.23 14.19
C LYS A 273 24.56 7.62 12.88
N ARG A 274 24.93 8.77 12.30
CA ARG A 274 24.38 9.22 11.02
C ARG A 274 24.56 8.19 9.91
N GLY A 275 23.52 8.02 9.10
CA GLY A 275 23.42 7.00 8.05
C GLY A 275 22.82 5.70 8.58
N LEU A 276 22.50 4.79 7.67
CA LEU A 276 21.94 3.47 7.97
C LEU A 276 22.97 2.37 7.73
N SER A 277 22.78 1.20 8.37
CA SER A 277 23.54 0.00 8.03
C SER A 277 23.18 -0.46 6.61
N MET A 278 24.13 -1.06 5.89
CA MET A 278 23.89 -1.48 4.51
C MET A 278 22.72 -2.46 4.38
N GLU A 279 22.55 -3.36 5.35
CA GLU A 279 21.40 -4.26 5.42
C GLU A 279 20.05 -3.52 5.43
N ARG A 280 19.93 -2.46 6.24
CA ARG A 280 18.73 -1.59 6.25
C ARG A 280 18.56 -0.85 4.92
N VAL A 281 19.66 -0.37 4.33
CA VAL A 281 19.62 0.31 3.02
C VAL A 281 19.10 -0.65 1.94
N VAL A 282 19.64 -1.86 1.85
CA VAL A 282 19.20 -2.89 0.89
C VAL A 282 17.71 -3.19 1.06
N PHE A 283 17.28 -3.44 2.30
CA PHE A 283 15.89 -3.79 2.61
C PHE A 283 14.90 -2.66 2.26
N TYR A 284 15.11 -1.45 2.77
CA TYR A 284 14.21 -0.33 2.47
C TYR A 284 14.24 0.06 0.99
N THR A 285 15.40 -0.02 0.33
CA THR A 285 15.49 0.27 -1.10
C THR A 285 14.63 -0.70 -1.91
N ALA A 286 14.67 -2.00 -1.59
CA ALA A 286 13.85 -2.99 -2.27
C ALA A 286 12.35 -2.72 -2.09
N GLN A 287 11.92 -2.36 -0.89
CA GLN A 287 10.53 -1.98 -0.61
C GLN A 287 10.10 -0.69 -1.35
N ILE A 288 10.96 0.33 -1.34
CA ILE A 288 10.72 1.59 -2.05
C ILE A 288 10.58 1.35 -3.55
N ILE A 289 11.47 0.54 -4.16
CA ILE A 289 11.37 0.21 -5.58
C ILE A 289 10.03 -0.47 -5.87
N THR A 290 9.61 -1.45 -5.07
CA THR A 290 8.32 -2.13 -5.25
C THR A 290 7.14 -1.15 -5.13
N GLY A 291 7.21 -0.17 -4.22
CA GLY A 291 6.22 0.91 -4.13
C GLY A 291 6.19 1.81 -5.37
N ILE A 292 7.35 2.22 -5.88
CA ILE A 292 7.48 3.03 -7.10
C ILE A 292 6.95 2.25 -8.31
N LEU A 293 7.32 0.97 -8.46
CA LEU A 293 6.84 0.11 -9.54
C LEU A 293 5.31 -0.03 -9.52
N HIS A 294 4.69 -0.14 -8.34
CA HIS A 294 3.24 -0.15 -8.23
C HIS A 294 2.61 1.15 -8.76
N LEU A 295 3.11 2.32 -8.34
CA LEU A 295 2.63 3.61 -8.88
C LEU A 295 2.81 3.67 -10.40
N HIS A 296 3.97 3.25 -10.91
CA HIS A 296 4.28 3.27 -12.33
C HIS A 296 3.39 2.32 -13.13
N SER A 297 3.02 1.15 -12.60
CA SER A 297 2.12 0.20 -13.26
C SER A 297 0.71 0.74 -13.51
N ILE A 298 0.30 1.75 -12.75
CA ILE A 298 -0.98 2.45 -12.91
C ILE A 298 -0.81 3.87 -13.48
N ASP A 299 0.31 4.10 -14.20
CA ASP A 299 0.65 5.34 -14.88
C ASP A 299 0.78 6.56 -13.93
N ILE A 300 1.14 6.37 -12.66
CA ILE A 300 1.33 7.47 -11.69
C ILE A 300 2.82 7.73 -11.46
N VAL A 301 3.25 8.98 -11.57
CA VAL A 301 4.62 9.42 -11.21
C VAL A 301 4.57 10.09 -9.84
N TYR A 302 5.46 9.70 -8.93
CA TYR A 302 5.44 10.14 -7.53
C TYR A 302 5.97 11.57 -7.34
N ARG A 303 7.10 11.90 -7.97
CA ARG A 303 7.76 13.22 -8.02
C ARG A 303 8.28 13.81 -6.70
N ASP A 304 8.09 13.14 -5.56
CA ASP A 304 8.59 13.60 -4.25
C ASP A 304 9.21 12.48 -3.42
N MET A 305 9.93 11.56 -4.08
CA MET A 305 10.72 10.54 -3.42
C MET A 305 11.88 11.17 -2.63
N LYS A 306 11.86 11.01 -1.31
CA LYS A 306 12.88 11.47 -0.35
C LYS A 306 12.70 10.77 0.99
N PRO A 307 13.74 10.67 1.86
CA PRO A 307 13.62 9.97 3.14
C PRO A 307 12.54 10.52 4.08
N GLU A 308 12.17 11.80 4.01
CA GLU A 308 11.05 12.35 4.79
C GLU A 308 9.70 11.71 4.50
N ASN A 309 9.50 11.24 3.26
CA ASN A 309 8.22 10.72 2.81
C ASN A 309 8.18 9.18 2.85
N VAL A 310 9.22 8.54 3.39
CA VAL A 310 9.25 7.09 3.62
C VAL A 310 9.03 6.83 5.11
N LEU A 311 7.89 6.27 5.46
CA LEU A 311 7.47 6.04 6.84
C LEU A 311 7.60 4.56 7.20
N LEU A 312 7.94 4.25 8.46
CA LEU A 312 8.02 2.89 8.96
C LEU A 312 6.79 2.52 9.78
N ASP A 313 6.28 1.30 9.61
CA ASP A 313 5.22 0.73 10.44
C ASP A 313 5.78 0.17 11.76
N GLY A 314 4.90 -0.32 12.63
CA GLY A 314 5.30 -0.89 13.93
C GLY A 314 6.10 -2.19 13.84
N ARG A 315 6.16 -2.82 12.66
CA ARG A 315 6.93 -4.04 12.38
C ARG A 315 8.28 -3.73 11.74
N GLY A 316 8.49 -2.50 11.26
CA GLY A 316 9.74 -2.08 10.63
C GLY A 316 9.72 -2.09 9.11
N HIS A 317 8.58 -2.36 8.46
CA HIS A 317 8.43 -2.20 7.02
C HIS A 317 8.19 -0.75 6.67
N CYS A 318 8.72 -0.30 5.53
CA CYS A 318 8.58 1.06 5.06
C CYS A 318 7.49 1.19 3.98
N ARG A 319 6.86 2.37 3.92
CA ARG A 319 5.89 2.75 2.89
C ARG A 319 6.12 4.17 2.42
N LEU A 320 5.88 4.40 1.13
CA LEU A 320 5.80 5.74 0.56
C LEU A 320 4.55 6.46 1.07
N SER A 321 4.67 7.77 1.28
CA SER A 321 3.61 8.65 1.80
C SER A 321 3.62 10.01 1.10
N ASP A 322 2.65 10.88 1.40
CA ASP A 322 2.54 12.24 0.84
C ASP A 322 2.52 12.28 -0.69
N LEU A 323 1.40 11.83 -1.28
CA LEU A 323 1.19 11.77 -2.73
C LEU A 323 0.68 13.09 -3.32
N GLY A 324 0.75 14.21 -2.59
CA GLY A 324 0.22 15.50 -3.02
C GLY A 324 0.90 16.10 -4.26
N LEU A 325 2.14 15.67 -4.56
CA LEU A 325 2.85 16.05 -5.79
C LEU A 325 2.79 14.99 -6.88
N ALA A 326 2.12 13.85 -6.65
CA ALA A 326 1.99 12.82 -7.67
C ALA A 326 1.21 13.33 -8.89
N VAL A 327 1.35 12.65 -10.02
CA VAL A 327 0.54 12.93 -11.21
C VAL A 327 0.22 11.64 -11.95
N GLU A 328 -1.06 11.47 -12.28
CA GLU A 328 -1.51 10.44 -13.21
C GLU A 328 -1.16 10.88 -14.63
N LEU A 329 -0.34 10.09 -15.32
CA LEU A 329 0.09 10.34 -16.67
C LEU A 329 -1.03 9.96 -17.64
N PRO A 330 -1.44 10.86 -18.55
CA PRO A 330 -2.29 10.45 -19.65
C PRO A 330 -1.54 9.43 -20.53
N LYS A 331 -2.27 8.46 -21.07
CA LYS A 331 -1.72 7.41 -21.95
C LYS A 331 -0.86 8.02 -23.06
N GLY A 332 0.40 7.60 -23.15
CA GLY A 332 1.37 8.06 -24.14
C GLY A 332 1.83 9.52 -24.02
N LYS A 333 1.39 10.30 -23.01
CA LYS A 333 1.77 11.72 -22.87
C LYS A 333 2.84 11.94 -21.80
N MET A 334 3.61 13.02 -21.94
CA MET A 334 4.60 13.43 -20.95
C MET A 334 4.11 14.66 -20.18
N VAL A 335 4.76 14.94 -19.04
CA VAL A 335 4.55 16.16 -18.25
C VAL A 335 5.83 17.00 -18.25
N CYS A 336 5.70 18.32 -18.16
CA CYS A 336 6.84 19.27 -18.12
C CYS A 336 6.85 20.14 -16.86
N GLN A 337 5.95 19.87 -15.90
CA GLN A 337 5.79 20.69 -14.70
C GLN A 337 7.01 20.55 -13.78
N LYS A 338 7.56 21.66 -13.31
CA LYS A 338 8.58 21.65 -12.25
C LYS A 338 7.93 21.36 -10.90
N ALA A 339 8.20 20.18 -10.34
CA ALA A 339 7.73 19.74 -9.02
C ALA A 339 8.78 18.87 -8.34
N GLY A 340 8.77 18.85 -7.01
CA GLY A 340 9.70 18.07 -6.18
C GLY A 340 10.57 18.93 -5.27
N THR A 341 11.38 18.26 -4.46
CA THR A 341 12.24 18.89 -3.45
C THR A 341 13.64 19.19 -4.00
N THR A 342 14.18 20.39 -3.75
CA THR A 342 15.55 20.77 -4.15
C THR A 342 16.59 19.76 -3.64
N GLY A 343 17.46 19.28 -4.53
CA GLY A 343 18.45 18.24 -4.25
C GLY A 343 18.01 16.83 -4.67
N TYR A 344 16.70 16.60 -4.85
CA TYR A 344 16.15 15.34 -5.35
C TYR A 344 15.55 15.47 -6.76
N MET A 345 15.28 16.69 -7.23
CA MET A 345 14.79 16.93 -8.60
C MET A 345 15.80 16.43 -9.64
N ALA A 346 15.31 15.65 -10.60
CA ALA A 346 16.10 15.11 -11.70
C ALA A 346 16.56 16.19 -12.70
N PRO A 347 17.65 15.95 -13.46
CA PRO A 347 18.16 16.91 -14.46
C PRO A 347 17.09 17.40 -15.43
N GLU A 348 16.23 16.52 -15.93
CA GLU A 348 15.15 16.87 -16.87
C GLU A 348 14.11 17.81 -16.24
N ILE A 349 13.80 17.68 -14.94
CA ILE A 349 12.92 18.62 -14.22
C ILE A 349 13.59 20.00 -14.13
N LEU A 350 14.88 20.03 -13.81
CA LEU A 350 15.65 21.26 -13.63
C LEU A 350 15.82 22.02 -14.96
N LYS A 351 15.97 21.30 -16.07
CA LYS A 351 16.01 21.84 -17.44
C LYS A 351 14.63 22.16 -18.02
N GLN A 352 13.54 21.86 -17.30
CA GLN A 352 12.16 22.00 -17.77
C GLN A 352 11.86 21.18 -19.04
N GLU A 353 12.52 20.03 -19.18
CA GLU A 353 12.27 19.05 -20.23
C GLU A 353 11.04 18.20 -19.87
N SER A 354 10.40 17.61 -20.88
CA SER A 354 9.30 16.69 -20.68
C SER A 354 9.78 15.35 -20.12
N TYR A 355 9.04 14.78 -19.18
CA TYR A 355 9.40 13.56 -18.49
C TYR A 355 8.18 12.66 -18.20
N ARG A 356 8.47 11.41 -17.81
CA ARG A 356 7.52 10.43 -17.29
C ARG A 356 8.02 9.90 -15.94
N MET A 357 8.30 8.61 -15.85
CA MET A 357 8.63 7.90 -14.62
C MET A 357 10.11 8.04 -14.20
N SER A 358 10.97 8.54 -15.10
CA SER A 358 12.43 8.64 -14.91
C SER A 358 12.85 9.43 -13.68
N VAL A 359 12.05 10.40 -13.27
CA VAL A 359 12.36 11.33 -12.19
C VAL A 359 12.33 10.66 -10.81
N ASP A 360 11.50 9.64 -10.64
CA ASP A 360 11.40 8.89 -9.38
C ASP A 360 12.66 8.04 -9.16
N TRP A 361 13.20 7.45 -10.22
CA TRP A 361 14.45 6.68 -10.17
C TRP A 361 15.67 7.52 -9.83
N TRP A 362 15.74 8.74 -10.36
CA TRP A 362 16.77 9.69 -9.96
C TRP A 362 16.68 10.05 -8.48
N ALA A 363 15.47 10.43 -8.03
CA ALA A 363 15.22 10.80 -6.64
C ALA A 363 15.48 9.63 -5.67
N LEU A 364 15.23 8.39 -6.09
CA LEU A 364 15.64 7.19 -5.38
C LEU A 364 17.17 7.08 -5.28
N GLY A 365 17.90 7.29 -6.37
CA GLY A 365 19.38 7.32 -6.35
C GLY A 365 19.94 8.33 -5.33
N CYS A 366 19.36 9.53 -5.29
CA CYS A 366 19.68 10.54 -4.27
C CYS A 366 19.36 10.05 -2.85
N SER A 367 18.21 9.39 -2.66
CA SER A 367 17.76 8.89 -1.36
C SER A 367 18.63 7.73 -0.85
N ILE A 368 19.05 6.80 -1.73
CA ILE A 368 19.99 5.71 -1.37
C ILE A 368 21.33 6.29 -0.93
N TYR A 369 21.85 7.27 -1.69
CA TYR A 369 23.07 7.97 -1.31
C TYR A 369 22.95 8.60 0.09
N GLU A 370 21.85 9.29 0.36
CA GLU A 370 21.61 9.92 1.65
C GLU A 370 21.43 8.90 2.79
N MET A 371 20.77 7.77 2.53
CA MET A 371 20.68 6.68 3.51
C MET A 371 22.05 6.17 3.93
N VAL A 372 23.03 6.11 3.02
CA VAL A 372 24.39 5.64 3.33
C VAL A 372 25.28 6.73 3.93
N ALA A 373 25.25 7.94 3.38
CA ALA A 373 26.21 9.01 3.69
C ALA A 373 25.67 10.12 4.59
N ALA A 374 24.37 10.13 4.89
CA ALA A 374 23.68 11.19 5.64
C ALA A 374 23.98 12.61 5.10
N ARG A 375 23.98 12.72 3.78
CA ARG A 375 24.07 13.96 2.99
C ARG A 375 23.63 13.64 1.56
N LEU A 376 23.31 14.65 0.76
CA LEU A 376 22.91 14.44 -0.64
C LEU A 376 24.13 14.30 -1.55
N PRO A 377 23.97 13.73 -2.77
CA PRO A 377 25.06 13.60 -3.73
C PRO A 377 25.72 14.93 -4.13
N PHE A 378 24.91 16.00 -4.22
CA PHE A 378 25.33 17.31 -4.75
C PHE A 378 25.19 18.46 -3.73
N LYS A 379 24.85 18.13 -2.48
CA LYS A 379 24.68 19.10 -1.39
C LYS A 379 25.02 18.48 -0.04
N ASP A 380 25.92 19.11 0.70
CA ASP A 380 26.32 18.61 2.01
C ASP A 380 25.27 18.88 3.09
N PHE A 381 25.33 18.07 4.16
CA PHE A 381 24.40 18.20 5.27
C PHE A 381 24.54 19.57 5.95
N ARG A 382 23.43 20.31 6.03
CA ARG A 382 23.35 21.69 6.55
C ARG A 382 24.18 22.72 5.76
N GLU A 383 24.62 22.40 4.55
CA GLU A 383 25.26 23.36 3.65
C GLU A 383 24.27 24.49 3.30
N LYS A 384 24.70 25.74 3.53
CA LYS A 384 23.95 26.94 3.14
C LYS A 384 24.44 27.39 1.76
N VAL A 385 23.72 26.95 0.73
CA VAL A 385 24.03 27.23 -0.67
C VAL A 385 22.74 27.60 -1.41
N GLN A 386 22.84 28.49 -2.40
CA GLN A 386 21.70 28.91 -3.21
C GLN A 386 21.19 27.74 -4.08
N ASN A 387 19.90 27.75 -4.39
CA ASN A 387 19.27 26.69 -5.18
C ASN A 387 19.88 26.57 -6.58
N ASP A 388 20.36 27.68 -7.15
CA ASP A 388 20.96 27.70 -8.49
C ASP A 388 22.31 26.97 -8.52
N GLU A 389 23.11 27.08 -7.46
CA GLU A 389 24.37 26.32 -7.36
C GLU A 389 24.10 24.82 -7.15
N VAL A 390 23.10 24.45 -6.34
CA VAL A 390 22.69 23.03 -6.23
C VAL A 390 22.20 22.50 -7.58
N THR A 391 21.47 23.34 -8.34
CA THR A 391 21.00 23.02 -9.69
C THR A 391 22.19 22.80 -10.62
N ARG A 392 23.15 23.73 -10.65
CA ARG A 392 24.38 23.62 -11.44
C ARG A 392 25.13 22.32 -11.14
N ARG A 393 25.41 22.03 -9.86
CA ARG A 393 26.07 20.78 -9.44
C ARG A 393 25.31 19.53 -9.90
N THR A 394 23.99 19.54 -9.78
CA THR A 394 23.13 18.41 -10.21
C THR A 394 23.23 18.17 -11.73
N LEU A 395 23.36 19.24 -12.52
CA LEU A 395 23.45 19.17 -13.98
C LEU A 395 24.87 18.86 -14.48
N GLU A 396 25.89 19.40 -13.83
CA GLU A 396 27.26 19.44 -14.36
C GLU A 396 28.22 18.49 -13.63
N ASP A 397 28.14 18.39 -12.30
CA ASP A 397 29.12 17.65 -11.52
C ASP A 397 28.85 16.14 -11.54
N GLU A 398 29.89 15.33 -11.33
CA GLU A 398 29.77 13.88 -11.14
C GLU A 398 29.56 13.53 -9.65
N CYS A 399 28.82 12.45 -9.39
CA CYS A 399 28.58 11.98 -8.03
C CYS A 399 29.88 11.47 -7.38
N LYS A 400 30.19 11.96 -6.16
CA LYS A 400 31.39 11.57 -5.41
C LYS A 400 31.04 10.68 -4.23
N PHE A 401 31.70 9.52 -4.08
CA PHE A 401 31.46 8.57 -2.98
C PHE A 401 32.53 8.68 -1.89
N LEU A 402 32.46 9.74 -1.09
CA LEU A 402 33.48 10.04 -0.07
C LEU A 402 33.27 9.31 1.28
N HIS A 403 32.06 8.80 1.53
CA HIS A 403 31.76 8.12 2.80
C HIS A 403 32.26 6.67 2.79
N GLY A 404 32.90 6.23 3.88
CA GLY A 404 33.52 4.89 3.95
C GLY A 404 32.55 3.71 3.90
N SER A 405 31.25 3.94 4.15
CA SER A 405 30.24 2.86 4.11
C SER A 405 29.76 2.49 2.70
N PHE A 406 30.23 3.16 1.65
CA PHE A 406 29.89 2.78 0.27
C PHE A 406 30.73 1.58 -0.18
N ASP A 407 30.07 0.44 -0.41
CA ASP A 407 30.64 -0.74 -1.07
C ASP A 407 30.55 -0.64 -2.62
N ALA A 408 31.08 -1.64 -3.33
CA ALA A 408 31.06 -1.65 -4.79
C ALA A 408 29.63 -1.68 -5.37
N LEU A 409 28.73 -2.46 -4.75
CA LEU A 409 27.36 -2.66 -5.24
C LEU A 409 26.49 -1.41 -5.06
N SER A 410 26.58 -0.74 -3.92
CA SER A 410 25.87 0.52 -3.66
C SER A 410 26.38 1.64 -4.58
N LYS A 411 27.69 1.73 -4.83
CA LYS A 411 28.25 2.69 -5.80
C LYS A 411 27.72 2.45 -7.21
N ASP A 412 27.71 1.20 -7.67
CA ASP A 412 27.20 0.84 -9.00
C ASP A 412 25.70 1.20 -9.11
N LEU A 413 24.88 0.74 -8.16
CA LEU A 413 23.44 0.99 -8.16
C LEU A 413 23.12 2.50 -8.19
N ILE A 414 23.74 3.29 -7.29
CA ILE A 414 23.53 4.74 -7.23
C ILE A 414 24.00 5.40 -8.54
N THR A 415 25.14 4.99 -9.09
CA THR A 415 25.66 5.54 -10.35
C THR A 415 24.72 5.28 -11.52
N ARG A 416 24.05 4.12 -11.57
CA ARG A 416 23.07 3.78 -12.61
C ARG A 416 21.77 4.56 -12.46
N PHE A 417 21.30 4.82 -11.22
CA PHE A 417 20.15 5.70 -10.97
C PHE A 417 20.45 7.18 -11.23
N LEU A 418 21.68 7.63 -10.98
CA LEU A 418 22.11 9.01 -11.18
C LEU A 418 22.66 9.28 -12.59
N LYS A 419 22.31 8.46 -13.59
CA LYS A 419 22.58 8.80 -14.98
C LYS A 419 21.75 10.01 -15.41
N LYS A 420 22.43 11.08 -15.83
CA LYS A 420 21.81 12.33 -16.28
C LYS A 420 20.99 12.14 -17.56
N ARG A 421 21.41 11.23 -18.46
CA ARG A 421 20.64 10.84 -19.65
C ARG A 421 19.59 9.80 -19.25
N ILE A 422 18.31 10.11 -19.47
CA ILE A 422 17.16 9.25 -19.11
C ILE A 422 17.31 7.84 -19.70
N ALA A 423 17.66 7.71 -20.98
CA ALA A 423 17.77 6.41 -21.65
C ALA A 423 18.84 5.47 -21.07
N LEU A 424 19.78 5.98 -20.28
CA LEU A 424 20.82 5.20 -19.62
C LEU A 424 20.53 4.98 -18.13
N ARG A 425 19.44 5.56 -17.61
CA ARG A 425 19.08 5.51 -16.19
C ARG A 425 18.39 4.19 -15.88
N LEU A 426 18.84 3.54 -14.80
CA LEU A 426 18.22 2.30 -14.32
C LEU A 426 16.71 2.51 -14.05
N GLY A 427 15.88 1.57 -14.50
CA GLY A 427 14.42 1.64 -14.41
C GLY A 427 13.74 2.45 -15.53
N CYS A 428 14.48 3.06 -16.46
CA CYS A 428 13.90 3.73 -17.64
C CYS A 428 13.85 2.87 -18.90
N GLY A 429 14.47 1.69 -18.88
CA GLY A 429 14.33 0.64 -19.91
C GLY A 429 13.38 -0.47 -19.48
N ASN A 430 13.43 -1.62 -20.15
CA ASN A 430 12.65 -2.82 -19.79
C ASN A 430 13.28 -3.64 -18.65
N GLU A 431 14.24 -3.06 -17.93
CA GLU A 431 14.96 -3.71 -16.84
C GLU A 431 14.25 -3.40 -15.51
N ASP A 432 13.87 -4.44 -14.75
CA ASP A 432 13.45 -4.30 -13.36
C ASP A 432 14.66 -3.90 -12.49
N PRO A 433 14.67 -2.73 -11.83
CA PRO A 433 15.79 -2.31 -10.99
C PRO A 433 16.14 -3.29 -9.86
N ARG A 434 15.20 -4.15 -9.45
CA ARG A 434 15.39 -5.16 -8.40
C ARG A 434 16.23 -6.35 -8.85
N SER A 435 16.47 -6.50 -10.16
CA SER A 435 17.39 -7.52 -10.71
C SER A 435 18.87 -7.23 -10.43
N HIS A 436 19.20 -6.02 -9.97
CA HIS A 436 20.56 -5.64 -9.65
C HIS A 436 21.16 -6.47 -8.50
N MET A 437 22.46 -6.79 -8.57
CA MET A 437 23.17 -7.61 -7.57
C MET A 437 23.18 -7.05 -6.14
N PHE A 438 22.80 -5.79 -5.98
CA PHE A 438 22.57 -5.18 -4.68
C PHE A 438 21.44 -5.86 -3.90
N PHE A 439 20.50 -6.52 -4.58
CA PHE A 439 19.34 -7.20 -3.99
C PHE A 439 19.45 -8.73 -3.99
N GLN A 440 20.63 -9.30 -4.30
CA GLN A 440 20.83 -10.74 -4.47
C GLN A 440 20.34 -11.62 -3.30
N ASN A 441 20.31 -11.06 -2.08
CA ASN A 441 19.90 -11.77 -0.87
C ASN A 441 18.41 -11.56 -0.50
N ILE A 442 17.62 -10.87 -1.34
CA ILE A 442 16.19 -10.65 -1.12
C ILE A 442 15.40 -11.51 -2.09
N ASN A 443 14.59 -12.42 -1.55
CA ASN A 443 13.55 -13.08 -2.33
C ASN A 443 12.40 -12.09 -2.60
N LEU A 444 12.23 -11.70 -3.86
CA LEU A 444 11.27 -10.65 -4.26
C LEU A 444 9.80 -11.05 -4.07
N HIS A 445 9.43 -12.31 -4.36
CA HIS A 445 8.06 -12.79 -4.14
C HIS A 445 7.69 -12.75 -2.65
N ARG A 446 8.63 -13.15 -1.78
CA ARG A 446 8.44 -13.04 -0.33
C ARG A 446 8.41 -11.58 0.13
N LEU A 447 9.21 -10.71 -0.47
CA LEU A 447 9.19 -9.28 -0.16
C LEU A 447 7.82 -8.69 -0.47
N GLU A 448 7.31 -8.91 -1.69
CA GLU A 448 6.01 -8.45 -2.17
C GLU A 448 4.85 -8.97 -1.32
N ALA A 449 4.97 -10.19 -0.78
CA ALA A 449 4.01 -10.77 0.17
C ALA A 449 4.16 -10.26 1.62
N GLY A 450 5.17 -9.45 1.91
CA GLY A 450 5.45 -8.96 3.27
C GLY A 450 6.02 -10.03 4.21
N LEU A 451 6.69 -11.05 3.67
CA LEU A 451 7.22 -12.22 4.39
C LEU A 451 8.74 -12.16 4.64
N VAL A 452 9.40 -11.06 4.25
CA VAL A 452 10.83 -10.84 4.54
C VAL A 452 10.94 -10.04 5.83
N GLU A 453 11.60 -10.61 6.83
CA GLU A 453 11.77 -9.99 8.14
C GLU A 453 12.58 -8.68 8.05
N PRO A 454 12.11 -7.58 8.68
CA PRO A 454 12.85 -6.33 8.69
C PRO A 454 14.15 -6.42 9.51
N PRO A 455 15.27 -5.86 9.03
CA PRO A 455 16.53 -5.84 9.77
C PRO A 455 16.52 -4.86 10.96
N TRP A 456 15.45 -4.08 11.11
CA TRP A 456 15.26 -3.17 12.22
C TRP A 456 13.77 -3.04 12.54
N VAL A 457 13.43 -3.25 13.82
CA VAL A 457 12.05 -3.17 14.32
C VAL A 457 11.97 -2.02 15.35
N PRO A 458 10.96 -1.14 15.26
CA PRO A 458 10.73 -0.11 16.26
C PRO A 458 10.46 -0.72 17.64
N LYS A 459 11.00 -0.10 18.69
CA LYS A 459 10.70 -0.47 20.07
C LYS A 459 9.27 -0.05 20.41
N GLU A 460 8.54 -0.94 21.07
CA GLU A 460 7.24 -0.59 21.63
C GLU A 460 7.37 0.59 22.62
N ASN A 461 6.37 1.47 22.60
CA ASN A 461 6.27 2.66 23.47
C ASN A 461 7.32 3.76 23.25
N VAL A 462 8.14 3.67 22.19
CA VAL A 462 9.03 4.76 21.78
C VAL A 462 8.36 5.58 20.68
N VAL A 463 8.47 6.91 20.75
CA VAL A 463 7.98 7.82 19.72
C VAL A 463 9.14 8.22 18.83
N TYR A 464 9.10 7.78 17.57
CA TYR A 464 10.12 8.09 16.56
C TYR A 464 9.76 9.37 15.79
N ALA A 465 9.59 10.47 16.51
CA ALA A 465 9.28 11.78 15.96
C ALA A 465 9.98 12.87 16.79
N LYS A 466 9.98 14.10 16.28
CA LYS A 466 10.38 15.27 17.09
C LYS A 466 9.34 15.51 18.19
N ASP A 467 9.78 16.09 19.31
CA ASP A 467 8.92 16.36 20.46
C ASP A 467 7.73 17.24 20.08
N ALA A 468 6.55 16.89 20.60
CA ALA A 468 5.31 17.59 20.26
C ALA A 468 5.31 19.09 20.65
N GLY A 469 6.15 19.46 21.61
CA GLY A 469 6.38 20.85 22.02
C GLY A 469 7.08 21.70 20.95
N ASP A 470 7.80 21.09 20.01
CA ASP A 470 8.52 21.79 18.94
C ASP A 470 7.62 22.10 17.72
N PHE A 471 6.37 21.64 17.74
CA PHE A 471 5.43 21.91 16.66
C PHE A 471 4.95 23.36 16.70
N ARG A 472 5.59 24.22 15.91
CA ARG A 472 5.20 25.64 15.72
C ARG A 472 3.68 25.78 15.62
N SER A 473 3.12 26.68 16.42
CA SER A 473 1.71 27.06 16.30
C SER A 473 1.50 27.71 14.94
N SER A 474 0.47 27.25 14.22
CA SER A 474 0.02 27.93 13.01
C SER A 474 -0.92 29.07 13.41
N SER A 475 -0.82 30.21 12.74
CA SER A 475 -1.78 31.30 12.93
C SER A 475 -3.18 30.88 12.48
N VAL A 476 -4.19 31.19 13.30
CA VAL A 476 -5.59 30.93 12.98
C VAL A 476 -6.01 31.82 11.81
N VAL A 477 -6.66 31.24 10.81
CA VAL A 477 -7.16 31.97 9.64
C VAL A 477 -8.66 32.23 9.83
N ASN A 478 -9.02 33.47 10.20
CA ASN A 478 -10.42 33.81 10.49
C ASN A 478 -11.18 34.45 9.31
N ASP A 479 -10.47 35.07 8.36
CA ASP A 479 -11.06 35.95 7.34
C ASP A 479 -11.46 35.24 6.04
N VAL A 480 -11.65 33.92 6.06
CA VAL A 480 -11.98 33.12 4.87
C VAL A 480 -13.45 32.72 4.91
N VAL A 481 -14.20 33.19 3.92
CA VAL A 481 -15.60 32.81 3.67
C VAL A 481 -15.65 31.77 2.54
N PHE A 482 -16.45 30.71 2.71
CA PHE A 482 -16.66 29.67 1.71
C PHE A 482 -17.77 30.06 0.72
N ASN A 483 -17.64 29.63 -0.52
CA ASN A 483 -18.62 29.78 -1.59
C ASN A 483 -19.05 28.40 -2.13
N ASP A 484 -19.98 28.38 -3.08
CA ASP A 484 -20.53 27.12 -3.62
C ASP A 484 -19.48 26.22 -4.28
N LYS A 485 -18.40 26.79 -4.83
CA LYS A 485 -17.29 26.00 -5.39
C LYS A 485 -16.53 25.25 -4.30
N ASP A 486 -16.34 25.88 -3.14
CA ASP A 486 -15.71 25.23 -2.00
C ASP A 486 -16.59 24.10 -1.45
N GLU A 487 -17.90 24.31 -1.35
CA GLU A 487 -18.84 23.27 -0.89
C GLU A 487 -18.89 22.08 -1.85
N THR A 488 -18.87 22.33 -3.16
CA THR A 488 -18.78 21.28 -4.18
C THR A 488 -17.48 20.48 -4.02
N PHE A 489 -16.36 21.17 -3.84
CA PHE A 489 -15.05 20.56 -3.59
C PHE A 489 -15.04 19.72 -2.30
N PHE A 490 -15.67 20.19 -1.22
CA PHE A 490 -15.77 19.41 0.03
C PHE A 490 -16.60 18.14 -0.16
N GLN A 491 -17.69 18.21 -0.94
CA GLN A 491 -18.52 17.05 -1.26
C GLN A 491 -17.77 16.02 -2.13
N GLU A 492 -17.03 16.48 -3.14
CA GLU A 492 -16.20 15.61 -4.01
C GLU A 492 -15.08 14.91 -3.22
N PHE A 493 -14.52 15.60 -2.22
CA PHE A 493 -13.49 15.04 -1.36
C PHE A 493 -14.02 13.93 -0.45
N SER A 494 -15.26 14.04 0.03
CA SER A 494 -15.85 13.17 1.06
C SER A 494 -16.51 11.92 0.50
N THR A 495 -15.71 10.99 -0.03
CA THR A 495 -16.19 9.71 -0.60
C THR A 495 -16.53 8.63 0.42
N GLY A 496 -16.21 8.82 1.70
CA GLY A 496 -16.51 7.86 2.75
C GLY A 496 -15.46 6.76 2.86
N ALA A 497 -15.90 5.51 2.96
CA ALA A 497 -15.02 4.35 3.11
C ALA A 497 -14.39 3.95 1.76
N VAL A 498 -13.09 3.63 1.78
CA VAL A 498 -12.39 3.06 0.62
C VAL A 498 -12.57 1.54 0.63
N PRO A 499 -13.20 0.93 -0.41
CA PRO A 499 -13.72 -0.42 -0.32
C PRO A 499 -12.73 -1.49 0.15
N ILE A 500 -11.56 -1.59 -0.49
CA ILE A 500 -10.60 -2.66 -0.20
C ILE A 500 -10.10 -2.56 1.25
N GLN A 501 -9.70 -1.37 1.70
CA GLN A 501 -9.17 -1.20 3.06
C GLN A 501 -10.24 -1.38 4.13
N TRP A 502 -11.43 -0.86 3.88
CA TRP A 502 -12.57 -1.04 4.79
C TRP A 502 -12.95 -2.52 4.94
N GLN A 503 -12.97 -3.27 3.83
CA GLN A 503 -13.25 -4.71 3.87
C GLN A 503 -12.16 -5.50 4.59
N LYS A 504 -10.87 -5.16 4.41
CA LYS A 504 -9.77 -5.74 5.19
C LYS A 504 -9.97 -5.49 6.68
N GLU A 505 -10.31 -4.26 7.05
CA GLU A 505 -10.58 -3.88 8.45
C GLU A 505 -11.73 -4.70 9.05
N MET A 506 -12.85 -4.88 8.34
CA MET A 506 -13.97 -5.69 8.84
C MET A 506 -13.56 -7.14 9.08
N ILE A 507 -12.71 -7.71 8.21
CA ILE A 507 -12.21 -9.08 8.35
C ILE A 507 -11.22 -9.18 9.52
N GLU A 508 -10.19 -8.33 9.55
CA GLU A 508 -9.11 -8.38 10.55
C GLU A 508 -9.60 -8.09 11.98
N SER A 509 -10.61 -7.23 12.13
CA SER A 509 -11.23 -6.93 13.43
C SER A 509 -12.21 -8.01 13.92
N GLY A 510 -12.47 -9.03 13.11
CA GLY A 510 -13.43 -10.10 13.37
C GLY A 510 -14.91 -9.70 13.22
N VAL A 511 -15.20 -8.44 12.83
CA VAL A 511 -16.57 -7.96 12.62
C VAL A 511 -17.27 -8.73 11.50
N PHE A 512 -16.52 -9.10 10.45
CA PHE A 512 -17.05 -9.92 9.37
C PHE A 512 -17.64 -11.24 9.88
N GLU A 513 -16.92 -11.97 10.73
CA GLU A 513 -17.38 -13.27 11.26
C GLU A 513 -18.50 -13.12 12.29
N GLU A 514 -18.45 -12.07 13.10
CA GLU A 514 -19.52 -11.77 14.07
C GLU A 514 -20.86 -11.48 13.36
N LEU A 515 -20.83 -10.79 12.22
CA LEU A 515 -22.04 -10.42 11.45
C LEU A 515 -22.42 -11.43 10.35
N ASN A 516 -21.52 -12.37 10.07
CA ASN A 516 -21.73 -13.45 9.11
C ASN A 516 -21.54 -14.82 9.76
N PRO A 517 -22.32 -15.16 10.82
CA PRO A 517 -22.15 -16.41 11.51
C PRO A 517 -22.37 -17.57 10.53
N HIS A 518 -21.40 -18.48 10.48
CA HIS A 518 -21.60 -19.76 9.84
C HIS A 518 -22.85 -20.39 10.46
N LYS A 519 -23.86 -20.71 9.65
CA LYS A 519 -24.81 -21.74 10.05
C LYS A 519 -24.01 -23.03 10.08
N THR A 520 -23.45 -23.35 11.25
CA THR A 520 -22.98 -24.69 11.58
C THR A 520 -24.12 -25.68 11.47
#